data_AF-A0A519V779-F1
#
_entry.id   AF-A0A519V779-F1
#
_cell.length_a   1.000
_cell.length_b   1.000
_cell.length_c   1.000
_cell.angle_alpha   90.00
_cell.angle_beta   90.00
_cell.angle_gamma   90.00
#
_symmetry.space_group_name_H-M   'P 1'
#
loop_
_entity.id
_entity.type
_entity.pdbx_description
1 polymer ?
#
loop_
_entity_poly.entity_id
_entity_poly.type
_entity_poly.pdbx_seq_one_letter_code
_entity_poly.pdbx_strand_id
1 'polypeptide(L)'
;MEIDFVVTWVDMDDPKWKEDFAKYSGKIDNKKNEVSEARFRDYGFLKLHKIPNLAEHFVYFNDDFFIINHIEKERFFKNGLPNDIAAFRVNMGMSLWSKCLKNNIEVINRHFDKKEVMKRDHDKWYDESYGSRGRLTKLLSFYDEFITLRTPHNAQPYLKSTFEDVWNHAEKELTGMSTNRFRSPKDYTQELFRTWQICKSDFNSYNTYQDTKMFPLLFKAKKAVKAIKEQSYKLVCINDNEHIRNYKQTMAEVEQAFDSILPEKSSFEI
;
A
#
# COMPACT_ATOMS: atom_id res chain seq x y z
N MET A 1 -3.02 -18.23 15.09
CA MET A 1 -3.61 -17.20 14.20
C MET A 1 -3.24 -17.57 12.78
N GLU A 2 -4.24 -17.79 11.95
CA GLU A 2 -4.10 -18.00 10.50
C GLU A 2 -3.81 -16.66 9.84
N ILE A 3 -2.94 -16.64 8.82
CA ILE A 3 -2.59 -15.42 8.08
C ILE A 3 -2.49 -15.79 6.61
N ASP A 4 -3.26 -15.10 5.78
CA ASP A 4 -3.17 -15.21 4.33
C ASP A 4 -2.28 -14.12 3.72
N PHE A 5 -1.72 -14.42 2.55
CA PHE A 5 -1.07 -13.43 1.70
C PHE A 5 -1.94 -13.18 0.48
N VAL A 6 -2.26 -11.90 0.24
CA VAL A 6 -2.98 -11.48 -0.96
C VAL A 6 -1.99 -10.78 -1.87
N VAL A 7 -1.64 -11.44 -2.97
CA VAL A 7 -0.82 -10.89 -4.05
C VAL A 7 -1.74 -10.63 -5.23
N THR A 8 -1.80 -9.39 -5.70
CA THR A 8 -2.59 -9.04 -6.89
C THR A 8 -1.69 -9.02 -8.11
N TRP A 9 -2.09 -9.72 -9.17
CA TRP A 9 -1.48 -9.63 -10.49
C TRP A 9 -2.58 -9.39 -11.53
N VAL A 10 -2.18 -8.87 -12.69
CA VAL A 10 -3.06 -8.73 -13.85
C VAL A 10 -2.58 -9.72 -14.90
N ASP A 11 -3.47 -10.64 -15.30
CA ASP A 11 -3.26 -11.46 -16.47
C ASP A 11 -3.67 -10.67 -17.72
N MET A 12 -2.69 -10.07 -18.40
CA MET A 12 -2.93 -9.33 -19.63
C MET A 12 -3.35 -10.23 -20.79
N ASP A 13 -3.24 -11.56 -20.64
CA ASP A 13 -3.67 -12.53 -21.63
C ASP A 13 -5.12 -13.01 -21.48
N ASP A 14 -5.79 -12.70 -20.36
CA ASP A 14 -7.19 -13.05 -20.12
C ASP A 14 -8.10 -12.49 -21.24
N PRO A 15 -8.81 -13.35 -22.00
CA PRO A 15 -9.70 -12.92 -23.08
C PRO A 15 -10.80 -11.96 -22.63
N LYS A 16 -11.35 -12.12 -21.42
CA LYS A 16 -12.36 -11.21 -20.86
C LYS A 16 -11.76 -9.85 -20.54
N TRP A 17 -10.56 -9.84 -19.96
CA TRP A 17 -9.82 -8.60 -19.71
C TRP A 17 -9.52 -7.88 -21.03
N LYS A 18 -9.03 -8.60 -22.05
CA LYS A 18 -8.77 -8.04 -23.39
C LYS A 18 -10.03 -7.48 -24.04
N GLU A 19 -11.17 -8.16 -23.93
CA GLU A 19 -12.44 -7.68 -24.46
C GLU A 19 -12.92 -6.40 -23.75
N ASP A 20 -12.84 -6.35 -22.42
CA ASP A 20 -13.19 -5.13 -21.68
C ASP A 20 -12.21 -3.99 -22.00
N PHE A 21 -10.92 -4.27 -21.99
CA PHE A 21 -9.86 -3.34 -22.36
C PHE A 21 -10.08 -2.73 -23.75
N ALA A 22 -10.42 -3.55 -24.75
CA ALA A 22 -10.69 -3.11 -26.11
C ALA A 22 -11.82 -2.06 -26.19
N LYS A 23 -12.88 -2.19 -25.35
CA LYS A 23 -14.00 -1.23 -25.27
C LYS A 23 -13.54 0.17 -24.84
N TYR A 24 -12.44 0.26 -24.10
CA TYR A 24 -11.88 1.51 -23.57
C TYR A 24 -10.59 1.96 -24.25
N SER A 25 -10.08 1.20 -25.21
CA SER A 25 -8.82 1.47 -25.92
C SER A 25 -8.71 2.89 -26.51
N GLY A 26 -9.81 3.46 -27.00
CA GLY A 26 -9.86 4.84 -27.52
C GLY A 26 -9.63 5.95 -26.48
N LYS A 27 -9.60 5.62 -25.18
CA LYS A 27 -9.27 6.56 -24.09
C LYS A 27 -7.83 6.43 -23.60
N ILE A 28 -7.08 5.46 -24.12
CA ILE A 28 -5.72 5.17 -23.67
C ILE A 28 -4.76 6.20 -24.23
N ASP A 29 -3.95 6.77 -23.33
CA ASP A 29 -2.83 7.63 -23.69
C ASP A 29 -1.63 7.23 -22.83
N ASN A 30 -0.73 6.42 -23.38
CA ASN A 30 0.47 5.96 -22.67
C ASN A 30 1.45 7.11 -22.34
N LYS A 31 1.25 8.32 -22.86
CA LYS A 31 1.99 9.52 -22.41
C LYS A 31 1.46 10.09 -21.09
N LYS A 32 0.28 9.65 -20.65
CA LYS A 32 -0.36 10.04 -19.39
C LYS A 32 -0.54 8.82 -18.52
N ASN A 33 0.30 8.73 -17.47
CA ASN A 33 0.28 7.62 -16.51
C ASN A 33 -1.12 7.34 -15.92
N GLU A 34 -2.06 8.29 -15.87
CA GLU A 34 -3.40 8.06 -15.29
C GLU A 34 -4.33 7.21 -16.18
N VAL A 35 -4.10 7.25 -17.49
CA VAL A 35 -4.90 6.60 -18.55
C VAL A 35 -4.04 5.73 -19.47
N SER A 36 -2.91 5.25 -18.95
CA SER A 36 -2.10 4.26 -19.65
C SER A 36 -2.74 2.88 -19.56
N GLU A 37 -2.32 1.98 -20.45
CA GLU A 37 -2.70 0.57 -20.43
C GLU A 37 -2.45 -0.07 -19.07
N ALA A 38 -1.29 0.21 -18.47
CA ALA A 38 -0.92 -0.26 -17.12
C ALA A 38 -1.83 0.26 -15.98
N ARG A 39 -2.73 1.22 -16.26
CA ARG A 39 -3.74 1.72 -15.31
C ARG A 39 -5.16 1.33 -15.65
N PHE A 40 -5.36 0.52 -16.70
CA PHE A 40 -6.66 -0.10 -16.91
C PHE A 40 -6.95 -1.05 -15.74
N ARG A 41 -8.12 -0.90 -15.12
CA ARG A 41 -8.46 -1.61 -13.88
C ARG A 41 -9.35 -2.81 -14.12
N ASP A 42 -9.02 -3.88 -13.41
CA ASP A 42 -9.96 -4.93 -13.03
C ASP A 42 -10.30 -4.81 -11.53
N TYR A 43 -11.59 -4.92 -11.15
CA TYR A 43 -12.13 -4.40 -9.89
C TYR A 43 -12.16 -5.42 -8.74
N GLY A 44 -11.06 -6.15 -8.55
CA GLY A 44 -10.77 -6.85 -7.29
C GLY A 44 -10.13 -5.93 -6.24
N PHE A 45 -9.45 -4.87 -6.67
CA PHE A 45 -8.74 -3.95 -5.77
C PHE A 45 -9.73 -3.19 -4.88
N LEU A 46 -9.55 -3.24 -3.56
CA LEU A 46 -10.45 -2.74 -2.51
C LEU A 46 -11.68 -3.61 -2.18
N LYS A 47 -11.85 -4.78 -2.80
CA LYS A 47 -12.87 -5.79 -2.44
C LYS A 47 -12.24 -7.07 -1.88
N LEU A 48 -11.09 -6.95 -1.22
CA LEU A 48 -10.30 -8.10 -0.77
C LEU A 48 -11.10 -9.02 0.16
N HIS A 49 -11.94 -8.47 1.04
CA HIS A 49 -12.85 -9.24 1.89
C HIS A 49 -13.80 -10.20 1.14
N LYS A 50 -14.02 -10.01 -0.16
CA LYS A 50 -14.85 -10.88 -1.00
C LYS A 50 -14.10 -12.08 -1.57
N ILE A 51 -12.78 -12.17 -1.36
CA ILE A 51 -12.00 -13.36 -1.75
C ILE A 51 -12.54 -14.55 -0.94
N PRO A 52 -13.02 -15.63 -1.59
CA PRO A 52 -13.54 -16.80 -0.91
C PRO A 52 -12.50 -17.39 0.05
N ASN A 53 -12.94 -17.73 1.25
CA ASN A 53 -12.10 -18.33 2.30
C ASN A 53 -10.92 -17.46 2.78
N LEU A 54 -10.86 -16.17 2.42
CA LEU A 54 -9.85 -15.27 2.97
C LEU A 54 -9.97 -15.21 4.50
N ALA A 55 -8.85 -15.46 5.19
CA ALA A 55 -8.71 -15.38 6.63
C ALA A 55 -9.01 -13.97 7.16
N GLU A 56 -9.34 -13.89 8.46
CA GLU A 56 -9.53 -12.60 9.14
C GLU A 56 -8.26 -11.74 9.10
N HIS A 57 -7.09 -12.37 9.23
CA HIS A 57 -5.79 -11.70 9.16
C HIS A 57 -5.16 -11.97 7.80
N PHE A 58 -4.85 -10.92 7.06
CA PHE A 58 -4.12 -11.07 5.80
C PHE A 58 -3.13 -9.94 5.56
N VAL A 59 -2.07 -10.22 4.80
CA VAL A 59 -1.10 -9.23 4.37
C VAL A 59 -1.24 -9.00 2.89
N TYR A 60 -1.52 -7.75 2.52
CA TYR A 60 -1.59 -7.33 1.14
C TYR A 60 -0.19 -6.98 0.61
N PHE A 61 0.24 -7.70 -0.42
CA PHE A 61 1.44 -7.43 -1.21
C PHE A 61 1.01 -6.86 -2.56
N ASN A 62 1.38 -5.61 -2.84
CA ASN A 62 1.32 -5.12 -4.21
C ASN A 62 2.54 -5.60 -5.01
N ASP A 63 2.57 -5.23 -6.28
CA ASP A 63 3.55 -5.60 -7.30
C ASP A 63 5.00 -5.13 -7.04
N ASP A 64 5.24 -4.20 -6.12
CA ASP A 64 6.56 -3.60 -5.91
C ASP A 64 7.33 -4.16 -4.68
N PHE A 65 6.75 -5.08 -3.90
CA PHE A 65 7.33 -5.53 -2.61
C PHE A 65 8.00 -6.89 -2.65
N PHE A 66 9.21 -6.97 -2.10
CA PHE A 66 10.00 -8.18 -2.01
C PHE A 66 10.47 -8.43 -0.58
N ILE A 67 10.35 -9.67 -0.12
CA ILE A 67 10.97 -10.14 1.12
C ILE A 67 12.41 -10.56 0.76
N ILE A 68 13.39 -9.94 1.40
CA ILE A 68 14.81 -10.23 1.13
C ILE A 68 15.55 -10.79 2.35
N ASN A 69 14.88 -10.91 3.51
CA ASN A 69 15.46 -11.47 4.72
C ASN A 69 14.35 -12.14 5.55
N HIS A 70 14.74 -12.95 6.54
CA HIS A 70 13.84 -13.64 7.44
C HIS A 70 12.82 -12.70 8.08
N ILE A 71 11.55 -13.10 8.04
CA ILE A 71 10.42 -12.32 8.55
C ILE A 71 9.48 -13.24 9.32
N GLU A 72 9.21 -12.85 10.56
CA GLU A 72 8.28 -13.55 11.44
C GLU A 72 6.87 -12.96 11.31
N LYS A 73 5.85 -13.73 11.68
CA LYS A 73 4.45 -13.30 11.66
C LYS A 73 4.23 -12.05 12.51
N GLU A 74 4.97 -11.96 13.60
CA GLU A 74 5.02 -10.88 14.59
C GLU A 74 5.46 -9.54 13.98
N ARG A 75 6.08 -9.54 12.79
CA ARG A 75 6.30 -8.30 12.05
C ARG A 75 4.99 -7.67 11.63
N PHE A 76 4.04 -8.49 11.18
CA PHE A 76 2.78 -8.07 10.59
C PHE A 76 1.66 -8.00 11.61
N PHE A 77 1.60 -8.94 12.54
CA PHE A 77 0.52 -9.04 13.51
C PHE A 77 1.04 -9.43 14.89
N LYS A 78 0.57 -8.75 15.92
CA LYS A 78 0.83 -9.09 17.32
C LYS A 78 -0.47 -9.00 18.11
N ASN A 79 -0.73 -9.97 19.00
CA ASN A 79 -1.97 -10.01 19.80
C ASN A 79 -3.26 -9.95 18.95
N GLY A 80 -3.25 -10.53 17.74
CA GLY A 80 -4.40 -10.49 16.83
C GLY A 80 -4.61 -9.17 16.09
N LEU A 81 -3.75 -8.16 16.32
CA LEU A 81 -3.84 -6.85 15.69
C LEU A 81 -2.69 -6.61 14.70
N PRO A 82 -2.95 -5.92 13.59
CA PRO A 82 -1.94 -5.54 12.61
C PRO A 82 -0.96 -4.51 13.19
N ASN A 83 0.31 -4.61 12.82
CA ASN A 83 1.36 -3.71 13.26
C ASN A 83 1.54 -2.57 12.25
N ASP A 84 1.41 -1.33 12.70
CA ASP A 84 1.48 -0.17 11.81
C ASP A 84 1.92 1.12 12.52
N ILE A 85 2.21 2.15 11.73
CA ILE A 85 2.63 3.47 12.16
C ILE A 85 1.50 4.50 12.00
N ALA A 86 1.01 5.02 13.14
CA ALA A 86 0.08 6.14 13.20
C ALA A 86 0.84 7.48 13.22
N ALA A 87 1.27 7.94 12.05
CA ALA A 87 2.00 9.20 11.94
C ALA A 87 1.55 10.04 10.75
N PHE A 88 1.41 11.35 10.94
CA PHE A 88 0.99 12.26 9.86
C PHE A 88 2.09 12.55 8.85
N ARG A 89 1.65 12.90 7.63
CA ARG A 89 2.47 13.47 6.55
C ARG A 89 1.68 14.58 5.84
N VAL A 90 2.33 15.70 5.58
CA VAL A 90 1.73 16.74 4.72
C VAL A 90 1.69 16.25 3.27
N ASN A 91 0.50 16.30 2.67
CA ASN A 91 0.27 15.94 1.28
C ASN A 91 0.08 17.20 0.41
N MET A 92 1.19 17.78 -0.05
CA MET A 92 1.20 18.99 -0.91
C MET A 92 1.18 18.68 -2.41
N GLY A 93 1.06 17.41 -2.79
CA GLY A 93 1.12 17.02 -4.20
C GLY A 93 -0.14 17.43 -4.97
N MET A 94 0.02 17.77 -6.25
CA MET A 94 -1.07 17.99 -7.20
C MET A 94 -1.41 16.75 -8.02
N SER A 95 -0.71 15.63 -7.77
CA SER A 95 -0.91 14.38 -8.50
C SER A 95 -2.29 13.77 -8.24
N LEU A 96 -2.72 12.89 -9.15
CA LEU A 96 -3.95 12.12 -8.97
C LEU A 96 -3.97 11.35 -7.65
N TRP A 97 -2.84 10.73 -7.29
CA TRP A 97 -2.70 10.01 -6.03
C TRP A 97 -2.95 10.92 -4.84
N SER A 98 -2.39 12.13 -4.85
CA SER A 98 -2.63 13.12 -3.80
C SER A 98 -4.10 13.51 -3.68
N LYS A 99 -4.86 13.55 -4.79
CA LYS A 99 -6.32 13.77 -4.78
C LYS A 99 -7.06 12.58 -4.16
N CYS A 100 -6.72 11.35 -4.54
CA CYS A 100 -7.33 10.15 -3.98
C CYS A 100 -7.10 10.04 -2.46
N LEU A 101 -5.90 10.37 -1.98
CA LEU A 101 -5.62 10.42 -0.54
C LEU A 101 -6.45 11.49 0.20
N LYS A 102 -6.79 12.61 -0.45
CA LYS A 102 -7.70 13.60 0.14
C LYS A 102 -9.11 13.05 0.26
N ASN A 103 -9.62 12.34 -0.75
CA ASN A 103 -10.92 11.67 -0.70
C ASN A 103 -10.98 10.67 0.46
N ASN A 104 -9.92 9.88 0.66
CA ASN A 104 -9.84 8.97 1.81
C ASN A 104 -9.97 9.73 3.15
N ILE A 105 -9.24 10.83 3.32
CA ILE A 105 -9.27 11.62 4.56
C ILE A 105 -10.62 12.30 4.78
N GLU A 106 -11.32 12.71 3.72
CA GLU A 106 -12.70 13.21 3.82
C GLU A 106 -13.65 12.15 4.38
N VAL A 107 -13.54 10.89 3.95
CA VAL A 107 -14.32 9.79 4.55
C VAL A 107 -13.94 9.60 6.02
N ILE A 108 -12.66 9.64 6.37
CA ILE A 108 -12.20 9.48 7.76
C ILE A 108 -12.73 10.59 8.66
N ASN A 109 -12.59 11.86 8.28
CA ASN A 109 -13.05 12.99 9.10
C ASN A 109 -14.58 13.04 9.25
N ARG A 110 -15.35 12.42 8.35
CA ARG A 110 -16.81 12.29 8.52
C ARG A 110 -17.21 11.25 9.57
N HIS A 111 -16.34 10.29 9.90
CA HIS A 111 -16.66 9.15 10.76
C HIS A 111 -15.92 9.17 12.10
N PHE A 112 -14.80 9.88 12.20
CA PHE A 112 -13.96 9.90 13.39
C PHE A 112 -13.65 11.33 13.82
N ASP A 113 -13.89 11.62 15.09
CA ASP A 113 -13.34 12.81 15.74
C ASP A 113 -11.87 12.57 16.10
N LYS A 114 -10.96 13.40 15.59
CA LYS A 114 -9.53 13.20 15.82
C LYS A 114 -9.15 13.36 17.28
N LYS A 115 -9.69 14.35 17.97
CA LYS A 115 -9.32 14.64 19.36
C LYS A 115 -9.74 13.49 20.26
N GLU A 116 -10.92 12.91 20.03
CA GLU A 116 -11.38 11.72 20.74
C GLU A 116 -10.50 10.50 20.47
N VAL A 117 -10.21 10.21 19.20
CA VAL A 117 -9.35 9.07 18.82
C VAL A 117 -7.94 9.21 19.40
N MET A 118 -7.32 10.38 19.22
CA MET A 118 -5.95 10.61 19.72
C MET A 118 -5.88 10.66 21.25
N LYS A 119 -6.96 11.05 21.94
CA LYS A 119 -7.04 10.97 23.40
C LYS A 119 -7.21 9.53 23.87
N ARG A 120 -8.10 8.76 23.24
CA ARG A 120 -8.35 7.34 23.57
C ARG A 120 -7.10 6.50 23.35
N ASP A 121 -6.43 6.69 22.22
CA ASP A 121 -5.31 5.86 21.77
C ASP A 121 -3.96 6.57 21.87
N HIS A 122 -3.82 7.48 22.85
CA HIS A 122 -2.68 8.39 23.00
C HIS A 122 -1.32 7.68 22.80
N ASP A 123 -1.11 6.58 23.49
CA ASP A 123 0.18 5.88 23.49
C ASP A 123 0.50 5.27 22.11
N LYS A 124 -0.52 4.86 21.34
CA LYS A 124 -0.33 4.34 19.98
C LYS A 124 -0.01 5.45 18.96
N TRP A 125 -0.54 6.67 19.15
CA TRP A 125 -0.29 7.82 18.26
C TRP A 125 1.04 8.52 18.55
N TYR A 126 1.53 8.42 19.78
CA TYR A 126 2.78 9.06 20.24
C TYR A 126 3.88 8.08 20.62
N ASP A 127 3.79 6.85 20.13
CA ASP A 127 4.77 5.79 20.38
C ASP A 127 6.18 6.24 20.01
N GLU A 128 7.12 6.06 20.95
CA GLU A 128 8.50 6.52 20.82
C GLU A 128 9.24 5.87 19.64
N SER A 129 8.85 4.65 19.25
CA SER A 129 9.47 3.91 18.14
C SER A 129 9.31 4.64 16.80
N TYR A 130 8.32 5.52 16.68
CA TYR A 130 8.12 6.33 15.47
C TYR A 130 9.26 7.35 15.25
N GLY A 131 9.97 7.73 16.32
CA GLY A 131 11.08 8.67 16.28
C GLY A 131 10.72 9.98 15.55
N SER A 132 11.56 10.39 14.61
CA SER A 132 11.35 11.64 13.86
C SER A 132 10.06 11.67 13.03
N ARG A 133 9.44 10.52 12.75
CA ARG A 133 8.21 10.43 11.96
C ARG A 133 6.98 10.93 12.72
N GLY A 134 6.97 10.82 14.05
CA GLY A 134 5.90 11.29 14.93
C GLY A 134 5.92 12.81 15.20
N ARG A 135 6.97 13.53 14.80
CA ARG A 135 7.10 14.98 15.06
C ARG A 135 5.94 15.79 14.50
N LEU A 136 5.50 15.47 13.27
CA LEU A 136 4.36 16.16 12.66
C LEU A 136 3.05 15.83 13.37
N THR A 137 2.88 14.58 13.82
CA THR A 137 1.73 14.16 14.64
C THR A 137 1.65 14.97 15.93
N LYS A 138 2.78 15.18 16.61
CA LYS A 138 2.87 16.02 17.81
C LYS A 138 2.60 17.48 17.49
N LEU A 139 3.16 18.01 16.40
CA LEU A 139 2.92 19.38 15.98
C LEU A 139 1.44 19.63 15.67
N LEU A 140 0.75 18.68 15.04
CA LEU A 140 -0.64 18.83 14.62
C LEU A 140 -1.66 18.23 15.60
N SER A 141 -1.25 17.98 16.85
CA SER A 141 -2.14 17.47 17.90
C SER A 141 -3.26 18.46 18.25
N PHE A 142 -3.00 19.75 18.07
CA PHE A 142 -3.97 20.82 18.36
C PHE A 142 -4.99 21.04 17.24
N TYR A 143 -4.66 20.65 16.00
CA TYR A 143 -5.55 20.80 14.85
C TYR A 143 -6.76 19.87 15.04
N ASP A 144 -7.92 20.17 14.46
CA ASP A 144 -9.13 19.38 14.72
C ASP A 144 -9.29 18.17 13.82
N GLU A 145 -8.79 18.23 12.58
CA GLU A 145 -9.06 17.18 11.59
C GLU A 145 -7.87 16.24 11.40
N PHE A 146 -8.15 15.00 11.01
CA PHE A 146 -7.13 14.13 10.45
C PHE A 146 -6.61 14.73 9.14
N ILE A 147 -5.31 14.59 8.94
CA ILE A 147 -4.67 14.80 7.65
C ILE A 147 -4.15 13.46 7.13
N THR A 148 -3.56 13.46 5.94
CA THR A 148 -2.95 12.25 5.36
C THR A 148 -1.95 11.61 6.35
N LEU A 149 -2.17 10.33 6.66
CA LEU A 149 -1.19 9.53 7.38
C LEU A 149 -0.03 9.19 6.43
N ARG A 150 1.14 8.91 7.01
CA ARG A 150 2.27 8.34 6.28
C ARG A 150 1.80 7.04 5.63
N THR A 151 2.07 6.92 4.34
CA THR A 151 1.79 5.75 3.50
C THR A 151 3.13 4.99 3.35
N PRO A 152 3.44 4.01 4.20
CA PRO A 152 4.69 3.27 4.06
C PRO A 152 4.62 2.48 2.75
N HIS A 153 5.75 2.38 2.07
CA HIS A 153 5.85 1.58 0.84
C HIS A 153 6.27 0.17 1.29
N ASN A 154 5.32 -0.55 1.88
CA ASN A 154 5.50 -1.89 2.45
C ASN A 154 4.28 -2.78 2.19
N ALA A 155 4.49 -4.09 2.35
CA ALA A 155 3.39 -5.02 2.50
C ALA A 155 2.55 -4.65 3.73
N GLN A 156 1.24 -4.63 3.57
CA GLN A 156 0.32 -4.01 4.52
C GLN A 156 -0.56 -5.07 5.21
N PRO A 157 -0.47 -5.25 6.53
CA PRO A 157 -1.36 -6.14 7.27
C PRO A 157 -2.73 -5.49 7.47
N TYR A 158 -3.78 -6.30 7.26
CA TYR A 158 -5.17 -5.91 7.37
C TYR A 158 -5.99 -6.95 8.11
N LEU A 159 -7.05 -6.47 8.73
CA LEU A 159 -8.18 -7.28 9.15
C LEU A 159 -9.24 -7.32 8.04
N LYS A 160 -9.83 -8.48 7.78
CA LYS A 160 -10.95 -8.63 6.83
C LYS A 160 -12.17 -7.85 7.32
N SER A 161 -12.44 -7.89 8.62
CA SER A 161 -13.49 -7.08 9.25
C SER A 161 -13.35 -5.57 9.01
N THR A 162 -12.12 -5.03 8.90
CA THR A 162 -11.89 -3.63 8.50
C THR A 162 -12.47 -3.33 7.12
N PHE A 163 -12.32 -4.26 6.17
CA PHE A 163 -12.84 -4.06 4.82
C PHE A 163 -14.36 -4.09 4.80
N GLU A 164 -14.98 -5.00 5.55
CA GLU A 164 -16.43 -5.04 5.71
C GLU A 164 -16.96 -3.75 6.35
N ASP A 165 -16.31 -3.26 7.42
CA ASP A 165 -16.70 -2.04 8.14
C ASP A 165 -16.62 -0.80 7.22
N VAL A 166 -15.53 -0.65 6.48
CA VAL A 166 -15.39 0.47 5.53
C VAL A 166 -16.42 0.38 4.41
N TRP A 167 -16.69 -0.82 3.86
CA TRP A 167 -17.72 -0.97 2.83
C TRP A 167 -19.11 -0.63 3.37
N ASN A 168 -19.43 -0.98 4.61
CA ASN A 168 -20.71 -0.64 5.23
C ASN A 168 -20.90 0.88 5.40
N HIS A 169 -19.81 1.62 5.63
CA HIS A 169 -19.87 3.07 5.89
C HIS A 169 -19.59 3.96 4.67
N ALA A 170 -18.91 3.42 3.64
CA ALA A 170 -18.51 4.15 2.44
C ALA A 170 -18.97 3.45 1.15
N GLU A 171 -20.06 2.67 1.20
CA GLU A 171 -20.56 1.88 0.06
C GLU A 171 -20.81 2.75 -1.17
N LYS A 172 -21.43 3.92 -0.99
CA LYS A 172 -21.77 4.84 -2.07
C LYS A 172 -20.51 5.32 -2.79
N GLU A 173 -19.51 5.73 -2.03
CA GLU A 173 -18.21 6.19 -2.49
C GLU A 173 -17.46 5.08 -3.24
N LEU A 174 -17.38 3.89 -2.65
CA LEU A 174 -16.64 2.74 -3.19
C LEU A 174 -17.33 2.12 -4.41
N THR A 175 -18.66 2.08 -4.43
CA THR A 175 -19.44 1.67 -5.60
C THR A 175 -19.29 2.68 -6.73
N GLY A 176 -19.33 3.98 -6.42
CA GLY A 176 -19.10 5.05 -7.39
C GLY A 176 -17.76 4.93 -8.10
N MET A 177 -16.66 4.77 -7.35
CA MET A 177 -15.32 4.60 -7.96
C MET A 177 -15.18 3.27 -8.73
N SER A 178 -15.96 2.24 -8.37
CA SER A 178 -15.93 0.92 -9.04
C SER A 178 -16.40 0.98 -10.51
N THR A 179 -16.87 2.14 -10.98
CA THR A 179 -17.21 2.39 -12.38
C THR A 179 -16.05 2.99 -13.20
N ASN A 180 -14.98 3.47 -12.55
CA ASN A 180 -13.86 4.18 -13.19
C ASN A 180 -12.79 3.22 -13.74
N ARG A 181 -12.83 2.96 -15.05
CA ARG A 181 -11.93 1.99 -15.74
C ARG A 181 -10.47 2.42 -15.82
N PHE A 182 -10.21 3.70 -15.58
CA PHE A 182 -8.89 4.28 -15.35
C PHE A 182 -8.89 5.03 -14.02
N ARG A 183 -7.70 5.36 -13.51
CA ARG A 183 -7.61 6.16 -12.30
C ARG A 183 -8.28 7.52 -12.53
N SER A 184 -9.00 7.99 -11.52
CA SER A 184 -9.83 9.18 -11.53
C SER A 184 -9.62 9.99 -10.26
N PRO A 185 -9.73 11.33 -10.31
CA PRO A 185 -9.63 12.16 -9.11
C PRO A 185 -10.67 11.86 -8.03
N LYS A 186 -11.73 11.12 -8.38
CA LYS A 186 -12.82 10.70 -7.49
C LYS A 186 -12.59 9.32 -6.85
N ASP A 187 -11.42 8.71 -7.07
CA ASP A 187 -11.13 7.39 -6.53
C ASP A 187 -10.68 7.43 -5.08
N TYR A 188 -10.75 6.25 -4.47
CA TYR A 188 -10.21 5.93 -3.15
C TYR A 188 -9.07 4.94 -3.29
N THR A 189 -8.33 4.73 -2.20
CA THR A 189 -7.16 3.84 -2.18
C THR A 189 -7.19 2.93 -0.96
N GLN A 190 -6.31 1.93 -0.92
CA GLN A 190 -6.11 1.03 0.21
C GLN A 190 -5.75 1.76 1.52
N GLU A 191 -5.25 3.00 1.42
CA GLU A 191 -4.96 3.84 2.57
C GLU A 191 -6.22 4.27 3.33
N LEU A 192 -7.40 4.24 2.71
CA LEU A 192 -8.68 4.44 3.40
C LEU A 192 -8.87 3.35 4.47
N PHE A 193 -8.75 2.09 4.08
CA PHE A 193 -8.88 0.93 4.96
C PHE A 193 -7.83 0.94 6.06
N ARG A 194 -6.58 1.26 5.70
CA ARG A 194 -5.49 1.35 6.66
C ARG A 194 -5.72 2.45 7.70
N THR A 195 -6.15 3.63 7.24
CA THR A 195 -6.41 4.76 8.14
C THR A 195 -7.63 4.46 9.03
N TRP A 196 -8.67 3.82 8.49
CA TRP A 196 -9.84 3.39 9.25
C TRP A 196 -9.45 2.45 10.39
N GLN A 197 -8.65 1.43 10.11
CA GLN A 197 -8.11 0.49 11.09
C GLN A 197 -7.34 1.20 12.21
N ILE A 198 -6.52 2.20 11.86
CA ILE A 198 -5.79 3.02 12.85
C ILE A 198 -6.77 3.85 13.69
N CYS A 199 -7.76 4.50 13.09
CA CYS A 199 -8.76 5.32 13.78
C CYS A 199 -9.70 4.50 14.69
N LYS A 200 -9.88 3.20 14.42
CA LYS A 200 -10.62 2.25 15.25
C LYS A 200 -9.82 1.68 16.43
N SER A 201 -8.51 1.98 16.50
CA SER A 201 -7.55 1.36 17.44
C SER A 201 -7.25 -0.12 17.13
N ASP A 202 -7.62 -0.62 15.95
CA ASP A 202 -7.41 -2.01 15.54
C ASP A 202 -6.00 -2.23 15.00
N PHE A 203 -4.98 -1.75 15.71
CA PHE A 203 -3.57 -1.89 15.36
C PHE A 203 -2.67 -1.82 16.59
N ASN A 204 -1.44 -2.33 16.46
CA ASN A 204 -0.33 -2.05 17.37
C ASN A 204 0.62 -1.02 16.76
N SER A 205 1.18 -0.15 17.59
CA SER A 205 2.25 0.76 17.18
C SER A 205 3.49 -0.02 16.74
N TYR A 206 3.94 0.23 15.51
CA TYR A 206 5.13 -0.36 14.93
C TYR A 206 5.73 0.55 13.86
N ASN A 207 7.01 0.89 14.00
CA ASN A 207 7.70 1.67 12.97
C ASN A 207 8.08 0.79 11.76
N THR A 208 7.19 0.72 10.77
CA THR A 208 7.38 -0.08 9.54
C THR A 208 8.62 0.29 8.73
N TYR A 209 9.19 1.48 8.93
CA TYR A 209 10.39 1.92 8.22
C TYR A 209 11.70 1.46 8.85
N GLN A 210 11.66 0.81 10.02
CA GLN A 210 12.87 0.31 10.67
C GLN A 210 13.47 -0.89 9.93
N ASP A 211 12.63 -1.64 9.21
CA ASP A 211 12.98 -2.89 8.55
C ASP A 211 12.57 -2.93 7.06
N THR A 212 11.93 -1.88 6.55
CA THR A 212 11.43 -1.81 5.18
C THR A 212 11.97 -0.59 4.44
N LYS A 213 12.38 -0.76 3.19
CA LYS A 213 12.98 0.32 2.39
C LYS A 213 12.47 0.39 0.96
N MET A 214 12.05 1.59 0.54
CA MET A 214 11.75 1.87 -0.87
C MET A 214 12.97 2.42 -1.63
N PHE A 215 13.20 1.83 -2.80
CA PHE A 215 14.25 2.18 -3.74
C PHE A 215 13.63 2.54 -5.10
N PRO A 216 13.55 3.83 -5.45
CA PRO A 216 13.27 4.24 -6.82
C PRO A 216 14.52 3.98 -7.65
N LEU A 217 14.45 3.03 -8.58
CA LEU A 217 15.61 2.54 -9.34
C LEU A 217 16.26 3.64 -10.18
N LEU A 218 15.48 4.64 -10.64
CA LEU A 218 15.98 5.82 -11.34
C LEU A 218 17.17 6.51 -10.65
N PHE A 219 17.20 6.53 -9.32
CA PHE A 219 18.26 7.19 -8.55
C PHE A 219 18.97 6.28 -7.55
N LYS A 220 18.42 5.10 -7.25
CA LYS A 220 18.90 4.22 -6.17
C LYS A 220 19.17 2.78 -6.59
N ALA A 221 19.27 2.48 -7.88
CA ALA A 221 19.59 1.14 -8.39
C ALA A 221 20.74 0.45 -7.64
N LYS A 222 21.93 1.06 -7.59
CA LYS A 222 23.09 0.49 -6.88
C LYS A 222 22.83 0.23 -5.38
N LYS A 223 22.02 1.07 -4.73
CA LYS A 223 21.65 0.89 -3.32
C LYS A 223 20.65 -0.24 -3.14
N ALA A 224 19.72 -0.41 -4.09
CA ALA A 224 18.79 -1.54 -4.10
C ALA A 224 19.55 -2.85 -4.25
N VAL A 225 20.40 -2.97 -5.28
CA VAL A 225 21.25 -4.15 -5.55
C VAL A 225 22.08 -4.52 -4.32
N LYS A 226 22.75 -3.53 -3.70
CA LYS A 226 23.52 -3.76 -2.48
C LYS A 226 22.64 -4.26 -1.33
N ALA A 227 21.51 -3.61 -1.09
CA ALA A 227 20.61 -3.95 0.01
C ALA A 227 20.00 -5.36 -0.14
N ILE A 228 19.71 -5.79 -1.37
CA ILE A 228 19.22 -7.14 -1.68
C ILE A 228 20.32 -8.17 -1.40
N LYS A 229 21.51 -8.00 -2.00
CA LYS A 229 22.66 -8.93 -1.82
C LYS A 229 23.08 -9.09 -0.36
N GLU A 230 23.06 -7.99 0.39
CA GLU A 230 23.42 -7.98 1.82
C GLU A 230 22.23 -8.27 2.73
N GLN A 231 21.02 -8.48 2.18
CA GLN A 231 19.79 -8.72 2.93
C GLN A 231 19.55 -7.70 4.06
N SER A 232 19.91 -6.43 3.84
CA SER A 232 20.02 -5.40 4.89
C SER A 232 18.69 -4.91 5.46
N TYR A 233 17.57 -5.32 4.86
CA TYR A 233 16.20 -5.01 5.29
C TYR A 233 15.39 -6.31 5.28
N LYS A 234 14.24 -6.35 5.95
CA LYS A 234 13.32 -7.49 5.83
C LYS A 234 12.56 -7.44 4.51
N LEU A 235 12.09 -6.23 4.18
CA LEU A 235 11.29 -5.94 2.98
C LEU A 235 11.93 -4.80 2.18
N VAL A 236 11.85 -4.90 0.86
CA VAL A 236 12.19 -3.80 -0.03
C VAL A 236 11.06 -3.53 -1.00
N CYS A 237 10.82 -2.25 -1.26
CA CYS A 237 9.97 -1.79 -2.35
C CYS A 237 10.89 -1.34 -3.49
N ILE A 238 10.79 -1.99 -4.65
CA ILE A 238 11.61 -1.67 -5.81
C ILE A 238 10.70 -1.04 -6.85
N ASN A 239 10.90 0.25 -7.12
CA ASN A 239 10.05 0.98 -8.06
C ASN A 239 10.86 1.37 -9.29
N ASP A 240 10.46 0.87 -10.45
CA ASP A 240 11.07 1.20 -11.73
C ASP A 240 10.50 2.49 -12.32
N ASN A 241 11.12 2.96 -13.41
CA ASN A 241 10.71 4.19 -14.07
C ASN A 241 11.12 4.16 -15.53
N GLU A 242 10.24 4.65 -16.41
CA GLU A 242 10.49 4.71 -17.86
C GLU A 242 11.74 5.53 -18.24
N HIS A 243 12.18 6.47 -17.39
CA HIS A 243 13.34 7.32 -17.64
C HIS A 243 14.68 6.72 -17.20
N ILE A 244 14.73 5.45 -16.77
CA ILE A 244 15.99 4.76 -16.46
C ILE A 244 16.80 4.61 -17.75
N ARG A 245 17.94 5.32 -17.85
CA ARG A 245 18.78 5.33 -19.05
C ARG A 245 19.32 3.95 -19.46
N ASN A 246 19.83 3.20 -18.48
CA ASN A 246 20.41 1.87 -18.70
C ASN A 246 19.46 0.78 -18.18
N TYR A 247 18.20 0.80 -18.62
CA TYR A 247 17.15 -0.05 -18.07
C TYR A 247 17.53 -1.53 -18.05
N LYS A 248 17.93 -2.09 -19.20
CA LYS A 248 18.31 -3.51 -19.32
C LYS A 248 19.42 -3.92 -18.35
N GLN A 249 20.48 -3.11 -18.26
CA GLN A 249 21.57 -3.36 -17.32
C GLN A 249 21.09 -3.27 -15.87
N THR A 250 20.27 -2.26 -15.55
CA THR A 250 19.73 -2.07 -14.20
C THR A 250 18.88 -3.26 -13.76
N MET A 251 18.00 -3.76 -14.64
CA MET A 251 17.19 -4.94 -14.34
C MET A 251 18.03 -6.19 -14.20
N ALA A 252 19.01 -6.42 -15.08
CA ALA A 252 19.92 -7.55 -14.97
C ALA A 252 20.73 -7.54 -13.65
N GLU A 253 21.18 -6.37 -13.19
CA GLU A 253 21.86 -6.24 -11.90
C GLU A 253 20.94 -6.52 -10.70
N VAL A 254 19.65 -6.16 -10.79
CA VAL A 254 18.63 -6.45 -9.78
C VAL A 254 18.27 -7.94 -9.77
N GLU A 255 18.07 -8.55 -10.94
CA GLU A 255 17.82 -9.99 -11.11
C GLU A 255 18.98 -10.81 -10.51
N GLN A 256 20.22 -10.50 -10.88
CA GLN A 256 21.41 -11.13 -10.30
C GLN A 256 21.53 -10.94 -8.78
N ALA A 257 20.98 -9.85 -8.24
CA ALA A 257 20.94 -9.65 -6.79
C ALA A 257 19.95 -10.62 -6.13
N PHE A 258 18.76 -10.80 -6.72
CA PHE A 258 17.80 -11.78 -6.24
C PHE A 258 18.29 -13.20 -6.41
N ASP A 259 18.85 -13.57 -7.56
CA ASP A 259 19.42 -14.91 -7.81
C ASP A 259 20.48 -15.29 -6.76
N SER A 260 21.21 -14.30 -6.24
CA SER A 260 22.24 -14.54 -5.23
C SER A 260 21.69 -14.91 -3.84
N ILE A 261 20.43 -14.56 -3.55
CA ILE A 261 19.79 -14.83 -2.25
C ILE A 261 18.60 -15.81 -2.36
N LEU A 262 18.04 -15.97 -3.56
CA LEU A 262 16.90 -16.84 -3.90
C LEU A 262 17.21 -17.57 -5.22
N PRO A 263 18.21 -18.48 -5.24
CA PRO A 263 18.64 -19.15 -6.48
C PRO A 263 17.65 -20.19 -7.00
N GLU A 264 16.70 -20.61 -6.17
CA GLU A 264 15.69 -21.61 -6.49
C GLU A 264 14.36 -20.91 -6.76
N LYS A 265 13.73 -21.25 -7.89
CA LYS A 265 12.41 -20.74 -8.23
C LYS A 265 11.35 -21.31 -7.29
N SER A 266 10.42 -20.46 -6.90
CA SER A 266 9.20 -20.88 -6.21
C SER A 266 8.34 -21.79 -7.10
N SER A 267 7.61 -22.72 -6.50
CA SER A 267 6.60 -23.52 -7.22
C SER A 267 5.42 -22.70 -7.76
N PHE A 268 5.31 -21.42 -7.34
CA PHE A 268 4.31 -20.47 -7.82
C PHE A 268 4.84 -19.56 -8.95
N GLU A 269 6.13 -19.60 -9.26
CA GLU A 269 6.67 -18.93 -10.43
C GLU A 269 6.32 -19.74 -11.69
N ILE A 270 5.63 -19.10 -12.62
CA ILE A 270 5.16 -19.69 -13.90
C ILE A 270 6.25 -19.54 -14.96
#